data_AF-F0JJ27-F1
#
_entry.id   AF-F0JJ27-F1
#
_cell.length_a   1.000
_cell.length_b   1.000
_cell.length_c   1.000
_cell.angle_alpha   90.00
_cell.angle_beta   90.00
_cell.angle_gamma   90.00
#
_symmetry.space_group_name_H-M   'P 1'
#
loop_
_entity.id
_entity.type
_entity.pdbx_description
1 polymer ?
#
loop_
_entity_poly.entity_id
_entity_poly.type
_entity_poly.pdbx_seq_one_letter_code
_entity_poly.pdbx_strand_id
1 'polypeptide(L)'
;MRIRLLIPALLLLLCQVVPAAAADQQWPSDARDVAYAVACRATGQPGLANITFDPGTQATIEGAGSGFYAAFQTGRIVLVGYANHGVGNRYDADVSGVINLTDSSGRLTALQFAATYTVNGAAIRVNRCAAATASPPTALVEVFIVPMETFATIPYEVFSDWNALYRLAREHAYTPPQTDAPAGNYMVMSFLRNRLPLNAKFEAIVSDRRTAKRATDNSVKNQERYMDFQGWRVHMFAAKFSPTSSRDRFYINYYYTPGNGMPEKDRDRVQIARWDSKPADKPQPARRPMVVEEAPRTAQAGYSDDVIDPMRTAEPASARTAPAPQARTAPQPAPQAVPRAQSAPQAIPAAQPAPRPAPAPAPVASAPAQGPLERGLAFLNPVFPDDVELIQNRLRELGIYKGPIDKRFGPQTKRALDHYAVGQGYPKGQWSLGLQKVLFRGTGL
;
A
#
# COMPACT_ATOMS: atom_id res chain seq x y z
N MET A 1 -8.14 -30.91 32.46
CA MET A 1 -7.48 -31.96 31.64
C MET A 1 -7.64 -31.61 30.17
N ARG A 2 -6.56 -31.63 29.37
CA ARG A 2 -6.51 -31.43 27.89
C ARG A 2 -7.54 -30.46 27.27
N ILE A 3 -7.25 -29.15 27.35
CA ILE A 3 -7.71 -28.21 26.32
C ILE A 3 -7.05 -28.63 25.00
N ARG A 4 -7.83 -28.94 23.96
CA ARG A 4 -7.33 -29.25 22.62
C ARG A 4 -7.96 -28.33 21.57
N LEU A 5 -7.06 -27.78 20.75
CA LEU A 5 -7.24 -26.74 19.75
C LEU A 5 -8.57 -26.80 18.98
N LEU A 6 -9.36 -25.72 19.07
CA LEU A 6 -10.40 -25.36 18.07
C LEU A 6 -9.87 -24.38 16.99
N ILE A 7 -8.55 -24.25 16.90
CA ILE A 7 -7.83 -23.44 15.90
C ILE A 7 -7.86 -24.03 14.46
N PRO A 8 -7.88 -25.37 14.21
CA PRO A 8 -7.85 -25.86 12.82
C PRO A 8 -9.18 -25.70 12.07
N ALA A 9 -10.29 -25.38 12.75
CA ALA A 9 -11.64 -25.33 12.17
C ALA A 9 -11.95 -24.06 11.34
N LEU A 10 -10.95 -23.22 11.05
CA LEU A 10 -11.02 -22.20 9.99
C LEU A 10 -10.41 -22.72 8.66
N LEU A 11 -9.95 -23.96 8.63
CA LEU A 11 -9.55 -24.68 7.42
C LEU A 11 -10.62 -25.73 7.06
N LEU A 12 -10.86 -25.90 5.75
CA LEU A 12 -11.83 -26.82 5.14
C LEU A 12 -13.31 -26.66 5.57
N LEU A 13 -13.99 -25.72 4.90
CA LEU A 13 -15.39 -25.93 4.49
C LEU A 13 -15.69 -25.32 3.11
N LEU A 14 -14.77 -25.56 2.16
CA LEU A 14 -14.88 -25.20 0.74
C LEU A 14 -14.44 -26.38 -0.14
N CYS A 15 -15.16 -27.51 -0.09
CA CYS A 15 -15.15 -28.53 -1.16
C CYS A 15 -16.18 -29.67 -0.95
N GLN A 16 -17.48 -29.35 -0.87
CA GLN A 16 -18.60 -30.24 -1.31
C GLN A 16 -19.78 -29.37 -1.79
N VAL A 17 -19.51 -28.40 -2.65
CA VAL A 17 -20.56 -27.68 -3.39
C VAL A 17 -20.75 -28.41 -4.72
N VAL A 18 -21.75 -29.30 -4.76
CA VAL A 18 -22.38 -29.67 -6.03
C VAL A 18 -22.93 -28.37 -6.65
N PRO A 19 -22.73 -28.09 -7.95
CA PRO A 19 -23.12 -26.82 -8.55
C PRO A 19 -24.65 -26.73 -8.74
N ALA A 20 -25.36 -26.48 -7.65
CA ALA A 20 -26.76 -26.08 -7.65
C ALA A 20 -26.87 -24.65 -8.22
N ALA A 21 -27.13 -24.57 -9.53
CA ALA A 21 -27.46 -23.40 -10.34
C ALA A 21 -27.34 -22.02 -9.67
N ALA A 22 -26.27 -21.28 -10.00
CA ALA A 22 -26.16 -19.86 -9.71
C ALA A 22 -27.08 -19.02 -10.63
N ALA A 23 -28.38 -19.07 -10.35
CA ALA A 23 -29.42 -18.26 -11.00
C ALA A 23 -30.30 -17.63 -9.92
N ASP A 24 -30.37 -16.28 -9.92
CA ASP A 24 -31.26 -15.43 -9.09
C ASP A 24 -31.57 -15.93 -7.68
N GLN A 25 -30.53 -16.33 -6.94
CA GLN A 25 -30.69 -16.93 -5.62
C GLN A 25 -31.10 -15.88 -4.56
N GLN A 26 -32.41 -15.63 -4.47
CA GLN A 26 -33.02 -14.79 -3.44
C GLN A 26 -32.88 -15.47 -2.07
N TRP A 27 -31.79 -15.16 -1.39
CA TRP A 27 -31.41 -15.79 -0.12
C TRP A 27 -32.53 -15.74 0.93
N PRO A 28 -32.70 -16.81 1.74
CA PRO A 28 -33.61 -16.83 2.88
C PRO A 28 -33.44 -15.62 3.81
N SER A 29 -34.51 -15.17 4.46
CA SER A 29 -34.48 -13.99 5.34
C SER A 29 -33.63 -14.25 6.58
N ASP A 30 -33.79 -15.40 7.22
CA ASP A 30 -32.99 -15.87 8.36
C ASP A 30 -31.48 -15.86 8.05
N ALA A 31 -31.08 -16.32 6.87
CA ALA A 31 -29.67 -16.33 6.44
C ALA A 31 -29.10 -14.91 6.27
N ARG A 32 -29.90 -13.97 5.77
CA ARG A 32 -29.53 -12.56 5.62
C ARG A 32 -29.49 -11.84 6.98
N ASP A 33 -30.49 -12.08 7.81
CA ASP A 33 -30.66 -11.46 9.13
C ASP A 33 -29.54 -11.91 10.08
N VAL A 34 -29.18 -13.21 10.08
CA VAL A 34 -28.03 -13.74 10.83
C VAL A 34 -26.72 -13.11 10.36
N ALA A 35 -26.49 -13.01 9.04
CA ALA A 35 -25.27 -12.40 8.50
C ALA A 35 -25.16 -10.91 8.84
N TYR A 36 -26.28 -10.18 8.81
CA TYR A 36 -26.35 -8.79 9.27
C TYR A 36 -26.09 -8.68 10.78
N ALA A 37 -26.67 -9.56 11.60
CA ALA A 37 -26.44 -9.59 13.03
C ALA A 37 -24.96 -9.91 13.38
N VAL A 38 -24.28 -10.77 12.62
CA VAL A 38 -22.82 -11.01 12.74
C VAL A 38 -22.03 -9.76 12.39
N ALA A 39 -22.41 -9.02 11.34
CA ALA A 39 -21.78 -7.76 10.98
C ALA A 39 -21.95 -6.67 12.06
N CYS A 40 -23.15 -6.54 12.63
CA CYS A 40 -23.40 -5.67 13.78
C CYS A 40 -22.58 -6.10 15.00
N ARG A 41 -22.46 -7.39 15.29
CA ARG A 41 -21.65 -7.88 16.42
C ARG A 41 -20.16 -7.59 16.24
N ALA A 42 -19.63 -7.64 15.03
CA ALA A 42 -18.25 -7.27 14.72
C ALA A 42 -17.99 -5.76 14.90
N THR A 43 -18.92 -4.92 14.42
CA THR A 43 -18.83 -3.45 14.46
C THR A 43 -19.34 -2.81 15.76
N GLY A 44 -19.85 -3.60 16.71
CA GLY A 44 -20.43 -3.09 17.97
C GLY A 44 -21.79 -2.37 17.80
N GLN A 45 -22.39 -2.43 16.61
CA GLN A 45 -23.68 -1.82 16.31
C GLN A 45 -24.84 -2.64 16.91
N PRO A 46 -26.03 -2.04 17.13
CA PRO A 46 -27.21 -2.78 17.56
C PRO A 46 -27.58 -3.87 16.54
N GLY A 47 -27.78 -5.09 17.04
CA GLY A 47 -28.29 -6.21 16.26
C GLY A 47 -29.82 -6.19 16.12
N LEU A 48 -30.36 -7.14 15.35
CA LEU A 48 -31.80 -7.34 15.22
C LEU A 48 -32.36 -7.94 16.52
N ALA A 49 -33.45 -7.36 17.05
CA ALA A 49 -33.97 -7.69 18.38
C ALA A 49 -34.49 -9.14 18.52
N ASN A 50 -34.81 -9.80 17.40
CA ASN A 50 -35.21 -11.21 17.35
C ASN A 50 -34.02 -12.19 17.26
N ILE A 51 -32.78 -11.70 17.15
CA ILE A 51 -31.57 -12.53 17.02
C ILE A 51 -30.73 -12.47 18.29
N THR A 52 -30.48 -13.66 18.84
CA THR A 52 -29.63 -13.86 20.03
C THR A 52 -28.36 -14.61 19.67
N PHE A 53 -27.27 -14.38 20.40
CA PHE A 53 -26.00 -15.08 20.25
C PHE A 53 -25.65 -15.82 21.54
N ASP A 54 -25.19 -17.07 21.42
CA ASP A 54 -24.71 -17.81 22.58
C ASP A 54 -23.48 -17.13 23.22
N PRO A 55 -23.33 -17.14 24.57
CA PRO A 55 -22.28 -16.37 25.24
C PRO A 55 -20.85 -16.65 24.76
N GLY A 56 -20.54 -17.90 24.38
CA GLY A 56 -19.22 -18.27 23.84
C GLY A 56 -18.96 -17.77 22.41
N THR A 57 -20.01 -17.55 21.62
CA THR A 57 -19.93 -17.18 20.19
C THR A 57 -19.38 -15.77 19.95
N GLN A 58 -19.37 -14.92 20.96
CA GLN A 58 -18.90 -13.54 20.84
C GLN A 58 -17.37 -13.44 20.77
N ALA A 59 -16.66 -14.40 21.37
CA ALA A 59 -15.20 -14.43 21.39
C ALA A 59 -14.57 -14.93 20.06
N THR A 60 -15.38 -15.56 19.20
CA THR A 60 -14.96 -16.13 17.91
C THR A 60 -15.26 -15.23 16.71
N ILE A 61 -15.83 -14.03 16.94
CA ILE A 61 -16.00 -12.97 15.95
C ILE A 61 -14.85 -11.96 16.12
N GLU A 62 -13.95 -11.86 15.14
CA GLU A 62 -12.80 -10.96 15.21
C GLU A 62 -13.23 -9.51 15.45
N GLY A 63 -12.56 -8.84 16.39
CA GLY A 63 -12.80 -7.43 16.73
C GLY A 63 -13.98 -7.15 17.66
N ALA A 64 -14.96 -8.06 17.76
CA ALA A 64 -16.17 -7.85 18.56
C ALA A 64 -15.86 -7.61 20.06
N GLY A 65 -14.95 -8.40 20.64
CA GLY A 65 -14.56 -8.27 22.05
C GLY A 65 -13.60 -7.11 22.36
N SER A 66 -13.04 -6.45 21.35
CA SER A 66 -12.05 -5.36 21.50
C SER A 66 -12.49 -4.03 20.92
N GLY A 67 -13.67 -3.96 20.30
CA GLY A 67 -14.15 -2.76 19.59
C GLY A 67 -13.32 -2.40 18.35
N PHE A 68 -12.49 -3.31 17.82
CA PHE A 68 -11.55 -3.00 16.73
C PHE A 68 -12.22 -2.45 15.46
N TYR A 69 -13.45 -2.90 15.19
CA TYR A 69 -14.27 -2.43 14.07
C TYR A 69 -15.34 -1.40 14.46
N ALA A 70 -15.29 -0.80 15.66
CA ALA A 70 -16.31 0.16 16.12
C ALA A 70 -16.37 1.46 15.27
N ALA A 71 -15.27 1.81 14.60
CA ALA A 71 -15.19 2.92 13.64
C ALA A 71 -15.58 2.52 12.20
N PHE A 72 -15.95 1.26 11.96
CA PHE A 72 -16.30 0.73 10.65
C PHE A 72 -17.81 0.54 10.49
N GLN A 73 -18.30 0.79 9.29
CA GLN A 73 -19.67 0.58 8.86
C GLN A 73 -19.77 -0.70 8.01
N THR A 74 -20.88 -1.42 8.15
CA THR A 74 -21.20 -2.59 7.33
C THR A 74 -21.50 -2.17 5.89
N GLY A 75 -20.68 -2.65 4.95
CA GLY A 75 -20.89 -2.51 3.51
C GLY A 75 -21.61 -3.73 2.93
N ARG A 76 -21.22 -4.15 1.71
CA ARG A 76 -21.82 -5.31 1.05
C ARG A 76 -21.54 -6.61 1.82
N ILE A 77 -22.59 -7.26 2.29
CA ILE A 77 -22.58 -8.67 2.69
C ILE A 77 -22.78 -9.53 1.43
N VAL A 78 -22.03 -10.62 1.31
CA VAL A 78 -22.16 -11.63 0.24
C VAL A 78 -22.28 -12.99 0.90
N LEU A 79 -23.42 -13.65 0.74
CA LEU A 79 -23.59 -15.05 1.15
C LEU A 79 -22.97 -15.97 0.08
N VAL A 80 -22.39 -17.08 0.54
CA VAL A 80 -21.61 -18.03 -0.28
C VAL A 80 -22.11 -19.47 -0.10
N GLY A 81 -22.66 -19.80 1.07
CA GLY A 81 -23.28 -21.11 1.31
C GLY A 81 -24.37 -21.03 2.37
N TYR A 82 -25.45 -21.78 2.15
CA TYR A 82 -26.56 -21.98 3.08
C TYR A 82 -26.97 -23.45 3.07
N ALA A 83 -27.28 -24.00 4.24
CA ALA A 83 -27.87 -25.32 4.39
C ALA A 83 -28.98 -25.27 5.45
N ASN A 84 -30.13 -25.86 5.16
CA ASN A 84 -31.24 -26.00 6.11
C ASN A 84 -31.38 -27.48 6.47
N HIS A 85 -31.46 -27.78 7.77
CA HIS A 85 -31.49 -29.14 8.32
C HIS A 85 -32.87 -29.52 8.89
N GLY A 86 -33.93 -28.77 8.58
CA GLY A 86 -35.28 -29.03 9.07
C GLY A 86 -36.40 -28.47 8.18
N VAL A 87 -37.63 -28.49 8.70
CA VAL A 87 -38.85 -28.06 8.00
C VAL A 87 -39.84 -27.38 8.95
N GLY A 88 -40.69 -26.50 8.42
CA GLY A 88 -41.68 -25.76 9.20
C GLY A 88 -41.08 -24.62 10.02
N ASN A 89 -41.75 -24.22 11.11
CA ASN A 89 -41.38 -23.02 11.87
C ASN A 89 -40.22 -23.21 12.88
N ARG A 90 -39.59 -24.39 12.91
CA ARG A 90 -38.41 -24.64 13.75
C ARG A 90 -37.43 -25.59 13.04
N TYR A 91 -36.23 -25.08 12.77
CA TYR A 91 -35.17 -25.80 12.10
C TYR A 91 -33.80 -25.26 12.51
N ASP A 92 -32.77 -26.09 12.33
CA ASP A 92 -31.38 -25.64 12.39
C ASP A 92 -30.88 -25.34 10.97
N ALA A 93 -30.02 -24.34 10.82
CA ALA A 93 -29.43 -23.95 9.55
C ALA A 93 -27.99 -23.46 9.72
N ASP A 94 -27.21 -23.62 8.66
CA ASP A 94 -25.85 -23.09 8.54
C ASP A 94 -25.82 -22.01 7.45
N VAL A 95 -25.10 -20.91 7.71
CA VAL A 95 -24.85 -19.84 6.75
C VAL A 95 -23.38 -19.44 6.75
N SER A 96 -22.84 -19.15 5.57
CA SER A 96 -21.46 -18.67 5.41
C SER A 96 -21.35 -17.63 4.30
N GLY A 97 -20.36 -16.75 4.41
CA GLY A 97 -20.17 -15.67 3.47
C GLY A 97 -19.02 -14.73 3.80
N VAL A 98 -19.05 -13.55 3.20
CA VAL A 98 -18.10 -12.46 3.41
C VAL A 98 -18.85 -11.17 3.73
N ILE A 99 -18.45 -10.51 4.81
CA ILE A 99 -18.94 -9.20 5.24
C ILE A 99 -17.83 -8.19 4.91
N ASN A 100 -18.11 -7.23 4.03
CA ASN A 100 -17.19 -6.11 3.77
C ASN A 100 -17.51 -4.98 4.74
N LEU A 101 -16.48 -4.41 5.37
CA LEU A 101 -16.59 -3.23 6.25
C LEU A 101 -15.72 -2.08 5.70
N THR A 102 -16.16 -0.84 5.89
CA THR A 102 -15.40 0.37 5.54
C THR A 102 -15.41 1.37 6.69
N ASP A 103 -14.32 2.14 6.90
CA ASP A 103 -14.34 3.30 7.81
C ASP A 103 -14.42 4.64 7.05
N SER A 104 -14.46 5.75 7.80
CA SER A 104 -14.51 7.12 7.26
C SER A 104 -13.21 7.60 6.61
N SER A 105 -12.08 6.91 6.80
CA SER A 105 -10.87 7.11 5.98
C SER A 105 -10.95 6.37 4.63
N GLY A 106 -11.97 5.52 4.47
CA GLY A 106 -12.14 4.61 3.34
C GLY A 106 -11.12 3.47 3.36
N ARG A 107 -10.70 3.02 4.54
CA ARG A 107 -10.04 1.73 4.74
C ARG A 107 -11.08 0.61 4.60
N LEU A 108 -10.73 -0.45 3.88
CA LEU A 108 -11.59 -1.59 3.56
C LEU A 108 -11.09 -2.86 4.26
N THR A 109 -11.99 -3.68 4.77
CA THR A 109 -11.66 -4.99 5.35
C THR A 109 -12.76 -5.98 5.03
N ALA A 110 -12.40 -7.23 4.76
CA ALA A 110 -13.33 -8.33 4.55
C ALA A 110 -13.26 -9.28 5.75
N LEU A 111 -14.42 -9.68 6.28
CA LEU A 111 -14.55 -10.77 7.25
C LEU A 111 -15.21 -11.95 6.56
N GLN A 112 -14.49 -13.07 6.40
CA GLN A 112 -15.15 -14.34 6.09
C GLN A 112 -15.80 -14.83 7.38
N PHE A 113 -17.05 -15.29 7.30
CA PHE A 113 -17.79 -15.83 8.43
C PHE A 113 -18.50 -17.14 8.09
N ALA A 114 -18.74 -17.93 9.13
CA ALA A 114 -19.63 -19.09 9.11
C ALA A 114 -20.37 -19.16 10.45
N ALA A 115 -21.69 -19.40 10.41
CA ALA A 115 -22.57 -19.45 11.58
C ALA A 115 -23.53 -20.63 11.48
N THR A 116 -23.82 -21.25 12.63
CA THR A 116 -24.76 -22.38 12.79
C THR A 116 -25.82 -21.95 13.79
N TYR A 117 -27.10 -21.93 13.40
CA TYR A 117 -28.17 -21.28 14.17
C TYR A 117 -29.48 -22.07 14.15
N THR A 118 -30.32 -21.83 15.15
CA THR A 118 -31.69 -22.37 15.24
C THR A 118 -32.70 -21.27 14.98
N VAL A 119 -33.67 -21.51 14.10
CA VAL A 119 -34.87 -20.69 13.93
C VAL A 119 -36.01 -21.27 14.77
N ASN A 120 -36.79 -20.42 15.43
CA ASN A 120 -37.95 -20.83 16.24
C ASN A 120 -39.05 -19.75 16.14
N GLY A 121 -39.94 -19.91 15.15
CA GLY A 121 -40.87 -18.87 14.74
C GLY A 121 -40.11 -17.66 14.19
N ALA A 122 -40.39 -16.47 14.74
CA ALA A 122 -39.67 -15.24 14.38
C ALA A 122 -38.32 -15.07 15.11
N ALA A 123 -38.03 -15.87 16.14
CA ALA A 123 -36.80 -15.77 16.92
C ALA A 123 -35.69 -16.63 16.33
N ILE A 124 -34.45 -16.12 16.34
CA ILE A 124 -33.26 -16.84 15.86
C ILE A 124 -32.20 -16.85 16.96
N ARG A 125 -31.53 -18.01 17.12
CA ARG A 125 -30.45 -18.21 18.07
C ARG A 125 -29.18 -18.67 17.34
N VAL A 126 -28.16 -17.83 17.33
CA VAL A 126 -26.86 -18.13 16.74
C VAL A 126 -26.02 -18.94 17.74
N ASN A 127 -26.17 -20.26 17.64
CA ASN A 127 -25.54 -21.25 18.52
C ASN A 127 -24.01 -21.22 18.41
N ARG A 128 -23.48 -21.03 17.19
CA ARG A 128 -22.05 -20.82 16.92
C ARG A 128 -21.87 -19.86 15.75
N CYS A 129 -20.79 -19.08 15.79
CA CYS A 129 -20.30 -18.27 14.68
C CYS A 129 -18.80 -18.07 14.81
N ALA A 130 -18.07 -18.13 13.70
CA ALA A 130 -16.72 -17.64 13.59
C ALA A 130 -16.65 -16.59 12.50
N ALA A 131 -15.92 -15.50 12.72
CA ALA A 131 -15.66 -14.47 11.70
C ALA A 131 -14.20 -13.99 11.82
N ALA A 132 -13.47 -13.94 10.70
CA ALA A 132 -12.06 -13.60 10.68
C ALA A 132 -11.67 -12.87 9.39
N THR A 133 -10.60 -12.06 9.48
CA THR A 133 -10.09 -11.27 8.35
C THR A 133 -9.77 -12.16 7.15
N ALA A 134 -10.40 -11.83 6.02
CA ALA A 134 -10.25 -12.51 4.75
C ALA A 134 -9.39 -11.68 3.79
N SER A 135 -8.74 -12.39 2.87
CA SER A 135 -8.02 -11.82 1.73
C SER A 135 -9.00 -11.12 0.79
N PRO A 136 -8.82 -9.82 0.49
CA PRO A 136 -9.58 -9.19 -0.58
C PRO A 136 -9.16 -9.78 -1.95
N PRO A 137 -10.07 -9.88 -2.93
CA PRO A 137 -9.72 -10.33 -4.28
C PRO A 137 -8.76 -9.35 -5.00
N THR A 138 -8.81 -8.08 -4.62
CA THR A 138 -7.89 -7.02 -5.08
C THR A 138 -7.56 -6.10 -3.91
N ALA A 139 -6.28 -5.83 -3.66
CA ALA A 139 -5.87 -4.84 -2.67
C ALA A 139 -5.55 -3.48 -3.32
N LEU A 140 -6.09 -2.41 -2.74
CA LEU A 140 -5.85 -1.03 -3.12
C LEU A 140 -4.57 -0.52 -2.44
N VAL A 141 -3.68 0.08 -3.22
CA VAL A 141 -2.46 0.75 -2.74
C VAL A 141 -2.54 2.23 -3.12
N GLU A 142 -2.38 3.10 -2.13
CA GLU A 142 -2.30 4.55 -2.31
C GLU A 142 -0.86 5.01 -2.03
N VAL A 143 -0.34 5.94 -2.84
CA VAL A 143 1.09 6.29 -2.83
C VAL A 143 1.27 7.79 -2.68
N PHE A 144 2.01 8.18 -1.65
CA PHE A 144 2.35 9.57 -1.36
C PHE A 144 3.86 9.80 -1.53
N ILE A 145 4.22 10.96 -2.07
CA ILE A 145 5.59 11.47 -2.10
C ILE A 145 5.65 12.59 -1.05
N VAL A 146 6.36 12.37 0.05
CA VAL A 146 6.42 13.31 1.18
C VAL A 146 7.86 13.87 1.28
N PRO A 147 8.08 15.20 1.33
CA PRO A 147 9.42 15.77 1.48
C PRO A 147 10.10 15.30 2.79
N MET A 148 11.40 15.02 2.76
CA MET A 148 12.10 14.51 3.95
C MET A 148 12.16 15.52 5.11
N GLU A 149 12.05 16.81 4.83
CA GLU A 149 11.93 17.89 5.82
C GLU A 149 10.64 17.82 6.65
N THR A 150 9.55 17.24 6.13
CA THR A 150 8.34 16.95 6.93
C THR A 150 8.67 16.08 8.14
N PHE A 151 9.65 15.18 8.02
CA PHE A 151 10.07 14.28 9.09
C PHE A 151 11.05 14.93 10.09
N ALA A 152 11.30 16.24 10.01
CA ALA A 152 12.23 16.96 10.89
C ALA A 152 11.69 17.26 12.30
N THR A 153 10.38 17.12 12.57
CA THR A 153 9.75 17.46 13.86
C THR A 153 8.70 16.45 14.36
N ILE A 154 8.67 15.23 13.80
CA ILE A 154 7.57 14.27 14.01
C ILE A 154 7.68 13.47 15.33
N PRO A 155 6.60 13.35 16.13
CA PRO A 155 6.53 12.45 17.30
C PRO A 155 6.64 10.97 16.93
N TYR A 156 7.24 10.14 17.79
CA TYR A 156 7.36 8.70 17.50
C TYR A 156 6.00 7.98 17.44
N GLU A 157 4.98 8.52 18.11
CA GLU A 157 3.61 8.00 18.11
C GLU A 157 2.99 7.97 16.70
N VAL A 158 3.38 8.90 15.82
CA VAL A 158 2.88 8.96 14.44
C VAL A 158 3.29 7.73 13.63
N PHE A 159 4.45 7.14 13.91
CA PHE A 159 4.89 5.88 13.32
C PHE A 159 4.25 4.65 13.98
N SER A 160 3.60 4.81 15.13
CA SER A 160 2.95 3.71 15.87
C SER A 160 1.46 3.57 15.56
N ASP A 161 0.84 4.54 14.87
CA ASP A 161 -0.57 4.51 14.45
C ASP A 161 -0.72 4.71 12.94
N TRP A 162 -1.41 3.79 12.26
CA TRP A 162 -1.62 3.84 10.81
C TRP A 162 -2.36 5.11 10.35
N ASN A 163 -3.35 5.58 11.12
CA ASN A 163 -4.16 6.75 10.73
C ASN A 163 -3.38 8.06 10.91
N ALA A 164 -2.52 8.16 11.94
CA ALA A 164 -1.62 9.28 12.12
C ALA A 164 -0.59 9.33 10.97
N LEU A 165 0.01 8.20 10.64
CA LEU A 165 0.97 8.08 9.53
C LEU A 165 0.32 8.39 8.17
N TYR A 166 -0.91 7.92 7.94
CA TYR A 166 -1.67 8.17 6.71
C TYR A 166 -2.13 9.63 6.58
N ARG A 167 -2.58 10.25 7.68
CA ARG A 167 -2.88 11.70 7.71
C ARG A 167 -1.63 12.52 7.38
N LEU A 168 -0.52 12.28 8.07
CA LEU A 168 0.77 12.95 7.79
C LEU A 168 1.15 12.84 6.32
N ALA A 169 1.10 11.62 5.76
CA ALA A 169 1.47 11.38 4.37
C ALA A 169 0.57 12.10 3.37
N ARG A 170 -0.75 12.14 3.64
CA ARG A 170 -1.75 12.81 2.78
C ARG A 170 -1.72 14.33 2.90
N GLU A 171 -1.47 14.86 4.10
CA GLU A 171 -1.47 16.31 4.40
C GLU A 171 -0.17 17.01 3.99
N HIS A 172 0.93 16.26 3.87
CA HIS A 172 2.22 16.77 3.39
C HIS A 172 2.68 16.15 2.05
N ALA A 173 1.79 15.48 1.31
CA ALA A 173 2.11 14.96 -0.01
C ALA A 173 2.39 16.10 -1.01
N TYR A 174 3.45 15.95 -1.79
CA TYR A 174 3.63 16.70 -3.03
C TYR A 174 2.43 16.44 -3.97
N THR A 175 1.84 17.52 -4.50
CA THR A 175 0.63 17.45 -5.33
C THR A 175 0.86 18.16 -6.68
N PRO A 176 0.83 17.44 -7.81
CA PRO A 176 0.84 18.07 -9.13
C PRO A 176 -0.41 18.95 -9.33
N PRO A 177 -0.30 20.12 -10.01
CA PRO A 177 0.86 20.66 -10.69
C PRO A 177 1.56 21.77 -9.88
N GLN A 178 2.05 21.48 -8.67
CA GLN A 178 3.11 22.30 -8.05
C GLN A 178 4.32 22.30 -9.01
N THR A 179 4.51 23.39 -9.76
CA THR A 179 5.28 23.40 -11.02
C THR A 179 6.76 23.04 -10.85
N ASP A 180 7.32 23.35 -9.69
CA ASP A 180 8.76 23.27 -9.42
C ASP A 180 9.03 22.38 -8.21
N ALA A 181 8.73 21.08 -8.33
CA ALA A 181 9.17 20.06 -7.38
C ALA A 181 10.71 19.95 -7.42
N PRO A 182 11.44 20.47 -6.41
CA PRO A 182 12.89 20.52 -6.47
C PRO A 182 13.48 19.10 -6.48
N ALA A 183 14.66 18.93 -7.07
CA ALA A 183 15.41 17.68 -6.94
C ALA A 183 15.85 17.51 -5.47
N GLY A 184 15.12 16.69 -4.73
CA GLY A 184 15.18 16.63 -3.27
C GLY A 184 15.20 15.20 -2.75
N ASN A 185 15.28 15.08 -1.42
CA ASN A 185 15.10 13.80 -0.74
C ASN A 185 13.62 13.69 -0.35
N TYR A 186 12.98 12.59 -0.75
CA TYR A 186 11.57 12.32 -0.47
C TYR A 186 11.40 10.95 0.19
N MET A 187 10.50 10.86 1.17
CA MET A 187 9.95 9.59 1.63
C MET A 187 8.81 9.19 0.67
N VAL A 188 8.94 8.04 0.03
CA VAL A 188 7.88 7.48 -0.81
C VAL A 188 7.12 6.46 0.03
N MET A 189 5.83 6.68 0.25
CA MET A 189 5.01 5.92 1.20
C MET A 189 3.84 5.25 0.47
N SER A 190 3.77 3.92 0.54
CA SER A 190 2.78 3.07 -0.12
C SER A 190 1.87 2.43 0.93
N PHE A 191 0.63 2.92 1.07
CA PHE A 191 -0.35 2.43 2.05
C PHE A 191 -1.29 1.44 1.41
N LEU A 192 -1.46 0.25 2.02
CA LEU A 192 -2.58 -0.62 1.68
C LEU A 192 -3.82 -0.09 2.36
N ARG A 193 -4.84 0.22 1.56
CA ARG A 193 -6.18 0.57 2.04
C ARG A 193 -7.09 -0.64 2.22
N ASN A 194 -6.57 -1.85 2.02
CA ASN A 194 -7.22 -3.08 2.45
C ASN A 194 -6.46 -3.72 3.62
N ARG A 195 -7.20 -4.19 4.63
CA ARG A 195 -6.64 -5.07 5.68
C ARG A 195 -6.33 -6.43 5.08
N LEU A 196 -5.15 -6.96 5.37
CA LEU A 196 -4.72 -8.30 4.96
C LEU A 196 -4.66 -9.23 6.18
N PRO A 197 -5.01 -10.53 6.03
CA PRO A 197 -4.75 -11.52 7.08
C PRO A 197 -3.24 -11.75 7.24
N LEU A 198 -2.83 -12.17 8.45
CA LEU A 198 -1.42 -12.34 8.84
C LEU A 198 -0.62 -13.25 7.89
N ASN A 199 -1.25 -14.24 7.27
CA ASN A 199 -0.60 -15.17 6.34
C ASN A 199 -0.58 -14.74 4.86
N ALA A 200 -1.29 -13.67 4.49
CA ALA A 200 -1.14 -13.08 3.17
C ALA A 200 0.18 -12.31 3.08
N LYS A 201 0.79 -12.23 1.88
CA LYS A 201 2.04 -11.48 1.64
C LYS A 201 1.78 -10.25 0.79
N PHE A 202 2.56 -9.21 1.02
CA PHE A 202 2.60 -8.00 0.20
C PHE A 202 4.05 -7.63 -0.04
N GLU A 203 4.39 -7.28 -1.28
CA GLU A 203 5.74 -6.94 -1.71
C GLU A 203 5.68 -5.73 -2.65
N ALA A 204 6.60 -4.78 -2.48
CA ALA A 204 6.83 -3.70 -3.43
C ALA A 204 8.19 -3.91 -4.10
N ILE A 205 8.22 -3.86 -5.44
CA ILE A 205 9.45 -3.94 -6.22
C ILE A 205 9.67 -2.58 -6.89
N VAL A 206 10.59 -1.79 -6.33
CA VAL A 206 11.00 -0.48 -6.86
C VAL A 206 12.11 -0.68 -7.88
N SER A 207 11.97 -0.13 -9.09
CA SER A 207 12.99 -0.24 -10.13
C SER A 207 12.81 0.84 -11.21
N ASP A 208 13.92 1.23 -11.81
CA ASP A 208 14.01 1.88 -13.12
C ASP A 208 13.27 1.11 -14.24
N ARG A 209 13.23 -0.22 -14.17
CA ARG A 209 12.58 -1.10 -15.14
C ARG A 209 11.09 -1.30 -14.80
N ARG A 210 10.21 -0.75 -15.64
CA ARG A 210 8.74 -0.90 -15.58
C ARG A 210 8.26 -2.36 -15.45
N THR A 211 9.03 -3.31 -15.95
CA THR A 211 8.74 -4.75 -16.01
C THR A 211 9.36 -5.56 -14.87
N ALA A 212 10.04 -4.94 -13.91
CA ALA A 212 10.60 -5.60 -12.72
C ALA A 212 9.56 -6.43 -11.95
N LYS A 213 9.93 -7.65 -11.53
CA LYS A 213 9.01 -8.59 -10.84
C LYS A 213 9.61 -9.31 -9.63
N ARG A 214 10.94 -9.47 -9.59
CA ARG A 214 11.67 -10.31 -8.63
C ARG A 214 12.26 -9.45 -7.50
N ALA A 215 12.49 -10.04 -6.33
CA ALA A 215 13.22 -9.37 -5.24
C ALA A 215 14.68 -9.01 -5.61
N THR A 216 15.24 -9.58 -6.68
CA THR A 216 16.53 -9.19 -7.27
C THR A 216 16.45 -7.94 -8.16
N ASP A 217 15.24 -7.54 -8.57
CA ASP A 217 15.03 -6.32 -9.34
C ASP A 217 14.83 -5.07 -8.45
N ASN A 218 14.63 -5.25 -7.13
CA ASN A 218 14.28 -4.15 -6.22
C ASN A 218 15.52 -3.30 -5.87
N SER A 219 15.61 -2.09 -6.43
CA SER A 219 16.77 -1.20 -6.26
C SER A 219 16.93 -0.66 -4.84
N VAL A 220 15.85 -0.60 -4.06
CA VAL A 220 15.84 -0.06 -2.68
C VAL A 220 15.77 -1.15 -1.61
N LYS A 221 16.03 -2.42 -1.94
CA LYS A 221 15.82 -3.59 -1.05
C LYS A 221 16.43 -3.48 0.36
N ASN A 222 17.54 -2.76 0.50
CA ASN A 222 18.22 -2.58 1.79
C ASN A 222 17.78 -1.30 2.54
N GLN A 223 16.96 -0.47 1.90
CA GLN A 223 16.46 0.84 2.36
C GLN A 223 14.93 0.84 2.56
N GLU A 224 14.20 -0.10 1.95
CA GLU A 224 12.78 -0.29 2.21
C GLU A 224 12.49 -0.66 3.67
N ARG A 225 11.29 -0.34 4.12
CA ARG A 225 10.71 -0.66 5.42
C ARG A 225 9.25 -1.06 5.23
N TYR A 226 8.84 -2.17 5.85
CA TYR A 226 7.45 -2.66 5.84
C TYR A 226 6.87 -2.61 7.24
N MET A 227 5.83 -1.82 7.44
CA MET A 227 5.09 -1.73 8.70
C MET A 227 3.78 -2.52 8.57
N ASP A 228 3.44 -3.30 9.59
CA ASP A 228 2.16 -4.03 9.68
C ASP A 228 1.45 -3.62 10.98
N PHE A 229 0.37 -2.86 10.82
CA PHE A 229 -0.50 -2.41 11.91
C PHE A 229 -1.71 -3.35 11.98
N GLN A 230 -1.49 -4.57 12.47
CA GLN A 230 -2.52 -5.62 12.62
C GLN A 230 -3.24 -5.97 11.30
N GLY A 231 -2.52 -6.02 10.19
CA GLY A 231 -3.01 -6.31 8.84
C GLY A 231 -3.14 -5.09 7.92
N TRP A 232 -3.08 -3.86 8.46
CA TRP A 232 -2.94 -2.65 7.65
C TRP A 232 -1.46 -2.42 7.34
N ARG A 233 -1.06 -2.48 6.07
CA ARG A 233 0.37 -2.46 5.70
C ARG A 233 0.80 -1.14 5.08
N VAL A 234 2.05 -0.76 5.36
CA VAL A 234 2.71 0.40 4.75
C VAL A 234 4.11 -0.03 4.31
N HIS A 235 4.44 0.17 3.03
CA HIS A 235 5.80 0.08 2.51
C HIS A 235 6.35 1.51 2.35
N MET A 236 7.57 1.76 2.78
CA MET A 236 8.22 3.06 2.59
C MET A 236 9.72 2.95 2.31
N PHE A 237 10.27 3.93 1.61
CA PHE A 237 11.70 4.12 1.40
C PHE A 237 12.00 5.61 1.17
N ALA A 238 13.19 6.05 1.59
CA ALA A 238 13.70 7.37 1.24
C ALA A 238 14.45 7.29 -0.10
N ALA A 239 14.24 8.27 -0.99
CA ALA A 239 14.92 8.36 -2.27
C ALA A 239 15.23 9.82 -2.62
N LYS A 240 16.35 10.03 -3.34
CA LYS A 240 16.65 11.32 -3.96
C LYS A 240 16.20 11.31 -5.42
N PHE A 241 15.23 12.14 -5.76
CA PHE A 241 14.73 12.31 -7.13
C PHE A 241 14.04 13.68 -7.29
N SER A 242 13.68 14.05 -8.51
CA SER A 242 12.73 15.15 -8.78
C SER A 242 11.43 14.54 -9.32
N PRO A 243 10.26 14.79 -8.68
CA PRO A 243 8.96 14.32 -9.16
C PRO A 243 8.58 14.81 -10.56
N THR A 244 9.17 15.89 -11.07
CA THR A 244 8.93 16.41 -12.43
C THR A 244 9.94 15.88 -13.47
N SER A 245 11.03 15.23 -13.04
CA SER A 245 12.11 14.75 -13.89
C SER A 245 11.79 13.41 -14.55
N SER A 246 11.94 13.36 -15.88
CA SER A 246 11.87 12.10 -16.64
C SER A 246 13.13 11.24 -16.53
N ARG A 247 14.23 11.80 -16.00
CA ARG A 247 15.52 11.09 -15.81
C ARG A 247 15.56 10.33 -14.49
N ASP A 248 14.97 10.90 -13.44
CA ASP A 248 14.92 10.30 -12.10
C ASP A 248 13.67 9.40 -11.93
N ARG A 249 13.20 8.83 -13.04
CA ARG A 249 11.95 8.07 -13.11
C ARG A 249 12.14 6.63 -12.66
N PHE A 250 11.26 6.19 -11.77
CA PHE A 250 11.18 4.80 -11.32
C PHE A 250 9.72 4.34 -11.25
N TYR A 251 9.55 3.03 -11.10
CA TYR A 251 8.27 2.36 -10.98
C TYR A 251 8.23 1.58 -9.68
N ILE A 252 7.04 1.43 -9.09
CA ILE A 252 6.81 0.50 -7.99
C ILE A 252 5.80 -0.54 -8.48
N ASN A 253 6.23 -1.80 -8.57
CA ASN A 253 5.37 -2.92 -8.92
C ASN A 253 4.92 -3.61 -7.63
N TYR A 254 3.61 -3.60 -7.35
CA TYR A 254 3.05 -4.15 -6.12
C TYR A 254 2.50 -5.56 -6.35
N TYR A 255 3.01 -6.50 -5.57
CA TYR A 255 2.61 -7.90 -5.60
C TYR A 255 1.90 -8.30 -4.31
N TYR A 256 0.97 -9.23 -4.45
CA TYR A 256 0.11 -9.72 -3.41
C TYR A 256 0.01 -11.24 -3.50
N THR A 257 0.13 -11.92 -2.37
CA THR A 257 -0.14 -13.36 -2.24
C THR A 257 -1.29 -13.51 -1.25
N PRO A 258 -2.48 -13.96 -1.68
CA PRO A 258 -3.60 -14.18 -0.77
C PRO A 258 -3.29 -15.20 0.34
N GLY A 259 -3.99 -15.06 1.46
CA GLY A 259 -3.90 -15.93 2.63
C GLY A 259 -5.27 -16.54 2.97
N ASN A 260 -5.69 -16.41 4.24
CA ASN A 260 -7.04 -16.81 4.67
C ASN A 260 -8.13 -16.11 3.82
N GLY A 261 -9.29 -16.76 3.64
CA GLY A 261 -10.33 -16.31 2.70
C GLY A 261 -10.22 -16.89 1.29
N MET A 262 -9.02 -17.28 0.84
CA MET A 262 -8.82 -17.92 -0.47
C MET A 262 -8.42 -19.40 -0.33
N PRO A 263 -8.90 -20.32 -1.19
CA PRO A 263 -8.39 -21.68 -1.29
C PRO A 263 -6.90 -21.70 -1.67
N GLU A 264 -6.15 -22.70 -1.21
CA GLU A 264 -4.69 -22.71 -1.33
C GLU A 264 -4.18 -22.68 -2.79
N LYS A 265 -4.87 -23.39 -3.69
CA LYS A 265 -4.65 -23.37 -5.14
C LYS A 265 -4.83 -21.99 -5.81
N ASP A 266 -5.52 -21.07 -5.13
CA ASP A 266 -5.85 -19.73 -5.64
C ASP A 266 -5.03 -18.63 -4.91
N ARG A 267 -3.97 -19.02 -4.16
CA ARG A 267 -3.07 -18.11 -3.43
C ARG A 267 -1.82 -17.71 -4.23
N ASP A 268 -1.96 -17.56 -5.54
CA ASP A 268 -0.84 -17.16 -6.39
C ASP A 268 -0.35 -15.72 -6.13
N ARG A 269 0.93 -15.46 -6.42
CA ARG A 269 1.55 -14.13 -6.30
C ARG A 269 1.18 -13.24 -7.50
N VAL A 270 0.06 -12.54 -7.39
CA VAL A 270 -0.50 -11.65 -8.43
C VAL A 270 0.08 -10.23 -8.35
N GLN A 271 0.17 -9.53 -9.49
CA GLN A 271 0.45 -8.09 -9.51
C GLN A 271 -0.86 -7.31 -9.35
N ILE A 272 -1.05 -6.65 -8.21
CA ILE A 272 -2.26 -5.85 -7.93
C ILE A 272 -2.20 -4.44 -8.49
N ALA A 273 -1.00 -3.84 -8.55
CA ALA A 273 -0.83 -2.45 -8.96
C ALA A 273 0.56 -2.18 -9.54
N ARG A 274 0.66 -1.05 -10.25
CA ARG A 274 1.92 -0.40 -10.62
C ARG A 274 1.76 1.11 -10.42
N TRP A 275 2.72 1.72 -9.72
CA TRP A 275 2.89 3.16 -9.65
C TRP A 275 4.11 3.58 -10.48
N ASP A 276 4.16 4.85 -10.87
CA ASP A 276 5.07 5.46 -11.83
C ASP A 276 5.43 6.85 -11.29
N SER A 277 6.71 7.17 -11.11
CA SER A 277 7.09 8.43 -10.46
C SER A 277 6.93 9.67 -11.34
N LYS A 278 6.70 9.50 -12.66
CA LYS A 278 6.28 10.62 -13.50
C LYS A 278 4.80 10.92 -13.24
N PRO A 279 4.40 12.16 -12.88
CA PRO A 279 3.00 12.54 -12.84
C PRO A 279 2.34 12.27 -14.20
N ALA A 280 1.13 11.71 -14.16
CA ALA A 280 0.30 11.60 -15.34
C ALA A 280 -0.17 12.99 -15.78
N ASP A 281 -0.17 13.25 -17.09
CA ASP A 281 -0.53 14.56 -17.67
C ASP A 281 -2.04 14.89 -17.54
N LYS A 282 -2.79 14.04 -16.82
CA LYS A 282 -4.12 14.25 -16.27
C LYS A 282 -4.13 13.61 -14.87
N PRO A 283 -4.85 14.16 -13.88
CA PRO A 283 -4.99 13.50 -12.58
C PRO A 283 -5.48 12.06 -12.80
N GLN A 284 -4.77 11.10 -12.21
CA GLN A 284 -5.14 9.69 -12.36
C GLN A 284 -6.56 9.55 -11.81
N PRO A 285 -7.54 9.13 -12.64
CA PRO A 285 -8.93 9.11 -12.20
C PRO A 285 -9.02 8.22 -10.97
N ALA A 286 -9.66 8.72 -9.91
CA ALA A 286 -9.88 7.97 -8.69
C ALA A 286 -10.53 6.65 -9.09
N ARG A 287 -9.74 5.57 -9.08
CA ARG A 287 -10.22 4.25 -9.50
C ARG A 287 -11.32 3.89 -8.53
N ARG A 288 -12.57 3.91 -9.04
CA ARG A 288 -13.74 3.51 -8.25
C ARG A 288 -13.37 2.17 -7.59
N PRO A 289 -13.44 2.04 -6.25
CA PRO A 289 -13.35 0.72 -5.65
C PRO A 289 -14.43 -0.13 -6.31
N MET A 290 -14.12 -1.39 -6.65
CA MET A 290 -15.02 -2.18 -7.50
C MET A 290 -16.40 -2.31 -6.85
N VAL A 291 -17.35 -1.52 -7.34
CA VAL A 291 -18.62 -2.09 -7.75
C VAL A 291 -18.26 -3.24 -8.67
N VAL A 292 -18.75 -4.45 -8.37
CA VAL A 292 -18.64 -5.58 -9.29
C VAL A 292 -19.57 -5.25 -10.45
N GLU A 293 -19.01 -4.59 -11.46
CA GLU A 293 -19.69 -4.21 -12.69
C GLU A 293 -20.03 -5.49 -13.47
N GLU A 294 -21.27 -5.60 -13.96
CA GLU A 294 -21.72 -6.77 -14.72
C GLU A 294 -20.83 -6.96 -15.96
N ALA A 295 -20.63 -8.23 -16.37
CA ALA A 295 -20.07 -8.52 -17.68
C ALA A 295 -20.93 -7.84 -18.77
N PRO A 296 -20.33 -7.30 -19.84
CA PRO A 296 -21.06 -6.47 -20.81
C PRO A 296 -22.18 -7.26 -21.46
N ARG A 297 -23.40 -6.72 -21.38
CA ARG A 297 -24.60 -7.32 -21.97
C ARG A 297 -24.47 -7.38 -23.50
N THR A 298 -24.15 -8.56 -24.04
CA THR A 298 -24.43 -8.87 -25.44
C THR A 298 -25.94 -8.79 -25.64
N ALA A 299 -26.40 -7.88 -26.51
CA ALA A 299 -27.83 -7.65 -26.72
C ALA A 299 -28.52 -8.91 -27.23
N GLN A 300 -29.60 -9.32 -26.56
CA GLN A 300 -30.57 -10.25 -27.15
C GLN A 300 -31.45 -9.48 -28.13
N ALA A 301 -31.64 -10.05 -29.32
CA ALA A 301 -32.50 -9.49 -30.34
C ALA A 301 -33.92 -10.04 -30.23
N GLY A 302 -34.91 -9.16 -30.43
CA GLY A 302 -36.23 -9.48 -30.97
C GLY A 302 -37.18 -10.34 -30.13
N TYR A 303 -38.14 -9.69 -29.47
CA TYR A 303 -39.55 -10.01 -29.72
C TYR A 303 -40.49 -8.85 -29.36
N SER A 304 -41.11 -8.22 -30.37
CA SER A 304 -42.40 -7.51 -30.27
C SER A 304 -42.81 -6.93 -31.65
N ASP A 305 -43.79 -7.56 -32.28
CA ASP A 305 -44.71 -6.92 -33.24
C ASP A 305 -45.58 -5.88 -32.46
N ASP A 306 -46.19 -4.81 -32.97
CA ASP A 306 -46.26 -4.10 -34.27
C ASP A 306 -46.73 -2.62 -33.93
N VAL A 307 -47.31 -1.67 -34.71
CA VAL A 307 -47.85 -1.56 -36.08
C VAL A 307 -48.01 -0.05 -36.48
N ILE A 308 -47.77 0.34 -37.75
CA ILE A 308 -48.31 1.54 -38.47
C ILE A 308 -47.92 2.95 -37.93
N ASP A 309 -47.73 4.06 -38.68
CA ASP A 309 -47.95 4.48 -40.09
C ASP A 309 -46.74 5.38 -40.58
N PRO A 310 -46.68 5.98 -41.81
CA PRO A 310 -45.41 6.35 -42.46
C PRO A 310 -45.26 7.85 -42.86
N MET A 311 -44.36 8.10 -43.82
CA MET A 311 -43.87 9.40 -44.33
C MET A 311 -42.88 10.13 -43.39
N ARG A 312 -41.95 10.98 -43.85
CA ARG A 312 -41.86 11.68 -45.15
C ARG A 312 -40.41 12.02 -45.57
N THR A 313 -40.06 11.72 -46.83
CA THR A 313 -39.04 12.36 -47.71
C THR A 313 -37.63 12.74 -47.22
N ALA A 314 -36.65 12.16 -47.93
CA ALA A 314 -35.56 12.84 -48.67
C ALA A 314 -34.22 13.25 -48.01
N GLU A 315 -33.17 12.70 -48.63
CA GLU A 315 -31.82 13.23 -48.92
C GLU A 315 -31.82 14.66 -49.55
N PRO A 316 -30.65 15.35 -49.78
CA PRO A 316 -29.31 14.80 -49.95
C PRO A 316 -28.14 15.53 -49.25
N ALA A 317 -26.93 14.99 -49.45
CA ALA A 317 -25.66 15.61 -49.10
C ALA A 317 -25.28 16.80 -50.01
N SER A 318 -24.22 17.53 -49.64
CA SER A 318 -23.45 18.40 -50.54
C SER A 318 -21.97 18.38 -50.16
N ALA A 319 -21.11 18.64 -51.14
CA ALA A 319 -19.67 18.39 -51.05
C ALA A 319 -18.85 19.40 -51.86
N ARG A 320 -17.52 19.34 -51.71
CA ARG A 320 -16.50 20.21 -52.35
C ARG A 320 -16.47 21.60 -51.67
N THR A 321 -15.36 22.35 -51.67
CA THR A 321 -14.34 22.46 -52.73
C THR A 321 -12.91 22.63 -52.18
N ALA A 322 -11.92 22.14 -52.93
CA ALA A 322 -10.53 22.58 -52.86
C ALA A 322 -10.18 23.29 -54.18
N PRO A 323 -9.22 24.22 -54.18
CA PRO A 323 -8.00 23.89 -54.91
C PRO A 323 -6.71 24.30 -54.18
N ALA A 324 -5.59 23.82 -54.72
CA ALA A 324 -4.20 24.15 -54.36
C ALA A 324 -3.59 24.98 -55.54
N PRO A 325 -2.27 24.99 -55.89
CA PRO A 325 -1.07 24.44 -55.24
C PRO A 325 0.21 25.34 -55.32
N GLN A 326 1.37 24.74 -55.03
CA GLN A 326 2.75 25.15 -55.41
C GLN A 326 3.44 26.22 -54.51
N ALA A 327 4.77 26.31 -54.41
CA ALA A 327 5.83 25.56 -55.12
C ALA A 327 7.05 25.16 -54.26
N ARG A 328 7.75 24.16 -54.79
CA ARG A 328 8.99 23.47 -54.36
C ARG A 328 10.23 24.37 -54.25
N THR A 329 11.23 23.94 -53.46
CA THR A 329 12.67 24.04 -53.82
C THR A 329 13.52 22.96 -53.11
N ALA A 330 14.59 22.53 -53.78
CA ALA A 330 15.62 21.56 -53.35
C ALA A 330 16.72 21.49 -54.46
N PRO A 331 17.90 20.86 -54.29
CA PRO A 331 18.69 20.57 -53.07
C PRO A 331 20.20 20.96 -53.17
N GLN A 332 20.91 21.04 -52.02
CA GLN A 332 22.39 20.91 -51.90
C GLN A 332 23.26 21.97 -52.66
N PRO A 333 24.62 21.96 -52.64
CA PRO A 333 25.60 21.00 -52.09
C PRO A 333 26.54 21.55 -50.99
N ALA A 334 27.55 20.75 -50.60
CA ALA A 334 28.62 21.12 -49.66
C ALA A 334 29.99 21.30 -50.37
N PRO A 335 30.90 22.15 -49.88
CA PRO A 335 32.29 22.25 -50.36
C PRO A 335 33.26 21.33 -49.58
N GLN A 336 34.48 21.20 -50.10
CA GLN A 336 35.54 20.28 -49.65
C GLN A 336 36.59 20.97 -48.74
N ALA A 337 37.57 20.20 -48.24
CA ALA A 337 38.64 20.69 -47.35
C ALA A 337 40.04 20.59 -47.99
N VAL A 338 40.87 21.63 -47.82
CA VAL A 338 42.33 21.73 -48.09
C VAL A 338 42.87 23.02 -47.44
N PRO A 339 44.20 23.19 -47.20
CA PRO A 339 45.16 22.21 -46.71
C PRO A 339 46.04 22.76 -45.56
N ARG A 340 47.00 21.94 -45.12
CA ARG A 340 48.01 22.22 -44.08
C ARG A 340 49.05 23.27 -44.51
N ALA A 341 49.30 24.29 -43.69
CA ALA A 341 50.53 25.08 -43.75
C ALA A 341 51.63 24.43 -42.88
N GLN A 342 52.89 24.50 -43.31
CA GLN A 342 54.05 23.96 -42.60
C GLN A 342 55.00 25.08 -42.17
N SER A 343 55.42 25.07 -40.90
CA SER A 343 56.54 25.88 -40.42
C SER A 343 57.73 24.97 -40.12
N ALA A 344 58.84 25.20 -40.80
CA ALA A 344 60.09 24.44 -40.68
C ALA A 344 61.02 25.06 -39.59
N PRO A 345 62.19 24.48 -39.28
CA PRO A 345 62.63 24.32 -37.90
C PRO A 345 63.32 25.54 -37.29
N GLN A 346 63.18 25.68 -35.97
CA GLN A 346 64.06 26.49 -35.14
C GLN A 346 64.85 25.60 -34.17
N ALA A 347 66.04 26.06 -33.80
CA ALA A 347 67.09 25.21 -33.23
C ALA A 347 66.78 24.69 -31.81
N ILE A 348 67.39 23.55 -31.47
CA ILE A 348 67.37 22.96 -30.12
C ILE A 348 68.43 23.65 -29.25
N PRO A 349 68.06 24.35 -28.16
CA PRO A 349 69.01 24.77 -27.13
C PRO A 349 69.33 23.58 -26.21
N ALA A 350 70.52 23.58 -25.61
CA ALA A 350 70.96 22.48 -24.74
C ALA A 350 70.06 22.30 -23.50
N ALA A 351 69.89 21.05 -23.06
CA ALA A 351 69.00 20.71 -21.96
C ALA A 351 69.47 21.30 -20.61
N GLN A 352 68.63 22.14 -20.01
CA GLN A 352 68.76 22.49 -18.59
C GLN A 352 68.24 21.32 -17.73
N PRO A 353 68.88 21.01 -16.58
CA PRO A 353 68.35 20.04 -15.63
C PRO A 353 66.99 20.49 -15.10
N ALA A 354 65.96 19.64 -15.23
CA ALA A 354 64.63 19.95 -14.72
C ALA A 354 64.64 20.13 -13.19
N PRO A 355 63.93 21.12 -12.62
CA PRO A 355 63.81 21.26 -11.17
C PRO A 355 63.12 20.02 -10.59
N ARG A 356 63.64 19.51 -9.47
CA ARG A 356 63.06 18.38 -8.74
C ARG A 356 61.60 18.71 -8.40
N PRO A 357 60.62 17.81 -8.67
CA PRO A 357 59.24 18.03 -8.27
C PRO A 357 59.15 18.34 -6.78
N ALA A 358 58.47 19.43 -6.42
CA ALA A 358 58.07 19.66 -5.04
C ALA A 358 57.15 18.50 -4.61
N PRO A 359 57.23 18.04 -3.34
CA PRO A 359 56.30 17.03 -2.86
C PRO A 359 54.87 17.56 -3.02
N ALA A 360 54.02 16.79 -3.68
CA ALA A 360 52.62 17.14 -3.82
C ALA A 360 51.99 17.34 -2.42
N PRO A 361 51.09 18.33 -2.24
CA PRO A 361 50.40 18.49 -0.97
C PRO A 361 49.72 17.16 -0.61
N ALA A 362 49.97 16.67 0.60
CA ALA A 362 49.40 15.42 1.07
C ALA A 362 47.87 15.45 0.88
N PRO A 363 47.23 14.33 0.51
CA PRO A 363 45.80 14.30 0.25
C PRO A 363 45.07 14.79 1.51
N VAL A 364 44.40 15.94 1.39
CA VAL A 364 43.60 16.53 2.47
C VAL A 364 42.61 15.45 2.89
N ALA A 365 42.73 15.00 4.15
CA ALA A 365 41.99 13.85 4.64
C ALA A 365 40.50 14.04 4.34
N SER A 366 39.94 13.15 3.52
CA SER A 366 38.55 13.24 3.11
C SER A 366 37.69 13.25 4.36
N ALA A 367 36.95 14.35 4.57
CA ALA A 367 36.02 14.44 5.69
C ALA A 367 35.12 13.20 5.67
N PRO A 368 34.87 12.56 6.84
CA PRO A 368 34.19 11.26 6.89
C PRO A 368 32.89 11.33 6.10
N ALA A 369 32.78 10.47 5.08
CA ALA A 369 31.73 10.57 4.09
C ALA A 369 30.37 10.38 4.77
N GLN A 370 29.57 11.46 4.79
CA GLN A 370 28.29 11.48 5.49
C GLN A 370 27.43 10.29 5.05
N GLY A 371 26.97 9.50 6.02
CA GLY A 371 26.22 8.28 5.78
C GLY A 371 24.83 8.53 5.18
N PRO A 372 24.11 7.46 4.81
CA PRO A 372 22.73 7.54 4.37
C PRO A 372 21.82 8.41 5.26
N LEU A 373 21.81 8.21 6.58
CA LEU A 373 20.99 8.93 7.56
C LEU A 373 21.40 10.39 7.66
N GLU A 374 22.70 10.66 7.73
CA GLU A 374 23.27 12.02 7.76
C GLU A 374 22.90 12.82 6.48
N ARG A 375 22.86 12.14 5.33
CA ARG A 375 22.35 12.70 4.06
C ARG A 375 20.82 12.75 3.96
N GLY A 376 20.07 12.09 4.83
CA GLY A 376 18.60 12.00 4.76
C GLY A 376 18.08 11.02 3.71
N LEU A 377 18.86 9.99 3.39
CA LEU A 377 18.57 8.85 2.52
C LEU A 377 18.27 7.57 3.30
N ALA A 378 18.29 7.65 4.63
CA ALA A 378 17.78 6.65 5.56
C ALA A 378 16.96 7.33 6.66
N PHE A 379 16.10 6.57 7.33
CA PHE A 379 15.35 6.98 8.50
C PHE A 379 15.17 5.74 9.38
N LEU A 380 15.72 5.78 10.60
CA LEU A 380 15.53 4.73 11.59
C LEU A 380 14.15 4.90 12.22
N ASN A 381 13.39 3.82 12.42
CA ASN A 381 12.05 3.89 12.99
C ASN A 381 11.93 2.95 14.22
N PRO A 382 11.49 3.43 15.41
CA PRO A 382 11.54 2.65 16.64
C PRO A 382 10.54 1.49 16.72
N VAL A 383 9.73 1.30 15.67
CA VAL A 383 8.91 0.10 15.45
C VAL A 383 9.77 -1.10 15.03
N PHE A 384 10.95 -0.89 14.43
CA PHE A 384 11.82 -1.97 13.95
C PHE A 384 12.88 -2.36 15.00
N PRO A 385 12.98 -3.65 15.39
CA PRO A 385 13.97 -4.11 16.38
C PRO A 385 15.42 -3.74 16.04
N ASP A 386 15.82 -3.84 14.77
CA ASP A 386 17.21 -3.58 14.37
C ASP A 386 17.53 -2.08 14.32
N ASP A 387 16.57 -1.23 13.94
CA ASP A 387 16.71 0.22 14.09
C ASP A 387 16.78 0.61 15.59
N VAL A 388 16.01 -0.07 16.46
CA VAL A 388 16.08 0.12 17.92
C VAL A 388 17.42 -0.35 18.51
N GLU A 389 18.01 -1.42 18.00
CA GLU A 389 19.36 -1.86 18.40
C GLU A 389 20.41 -0.78 18.09
N LEU A 390 20.35 -0.16 16.90
CA LEU A 390 21.22 0.97 16.56
C LEU A 390 21.01 2.15 17.52
N ILE A 391 19.77 2.49 17.84
CA ILE A 391 19.41 3.57 18.79
C ILE A 391 19.94 3.27 20.20
N GLN A 392 19.69 2.07 20.72
CA GLN A 392 20.13 1.66 22.06
C GLN A 392 21.67 1.59 22.16
N ASN A 393 22.35 1.10 21.12
CA ASN A 393 23.81 1.12 21.04
C ASN A 393 24.34 2.55 21.05
N ARG A 394 23.82 3.44 20.20
CA ARG A 394 24.31 4.82 20.11
C ARG A 394 24.06 5.64 21.38
N LEU A 395 22.89 5.48 22.02
CA LEU A 395 22.63 6.12 23.31
C LEU A 395 23.52 5.57 24.44
N ARG A 396 24.02 4.33 24.32
CA ARG A 396 24.96 3.69 25.27
C ARG A 396 26.41 4.11 25.03
N GLU A 397 26.84 4.25 23.78
CA GLU A 397 28.13 4.86 23.40
C GLU A 397 28.27 6.28 23.99
N LEU A 398 27.18 7.06 23.96
CA LEU A 398 27.10 8.39 24.55
C LEU A 398 26.96 8.39 26.09
N GLY A 399 26.94 7.21 26.73
CA GLY A 399 26.83 7.06 28.19
C GLY A 399 25.45 7.31 28.79
N ILE A 400 24.44 7.62 27.97
CA ILE A 400 23.10 8.04 28.39
C ILE A 400 22.20 6.83 28.69
N TYR A 401 22.31 5.77 27.88
CA TYR A 401 21.56 4.53 28.06
C TYR A 401 22.39 3.47 28.78
N LYS A 402 21.89 3.01 29.94
CA LYS A 402 22.50 1.97 30.79
C LYS A 402 21.68 0.67 30.83
N GLY A 403 20.66 0.55 30.00
CA GLY A 403 19.82 -0.64 29.88
C GLY A 403 20.44 -1.71 28.96
N PRO A 404 19.81 -2.90 28.90
CA PRO A 404 20.20 -3.94 27.96
C PRO A 404 19.87 -3.54 26.51
N ILE A 405 20.63 -4.03 25.54
CA ILE A 405 20.24 -3.98 24.13
C ILE A 405 19.24 -5.11 23.88
N ASP A 406 17.97 -4.87 24.19
CA ASP A 406 16.88 -5.84 24.08
C ASP A 406 16.07 -5.72 22.77
N LYS A 407 16.47 -4.78 21.90
CA LYS A 407 15.79 -4.38 20.67
C LYS A 407 14.35 -3.86 20.89
N ARG A 408 14.01 -3.38 22.10
CA ARG A 408 12.66 -2.86 22.44
C ARG A 408 12.71 -1.37 22.76
N PHE A 409 11.80 -0.62 22.14
CA PHE A 409 11.66 0.82 22.39
C PHE A 409 10.85 1.11 23.68
N GLY A 410 11.28 0.48 24.78
CA GLY A 410 10.63 0.53 26.08
C GLY A 410 10.89 1.83 26.85
N PRO A 411 10.31 1.98 28.06
CA PRO A 411 10.38 3.22 28.85
C PRO A 411 11.80 3.71 29.19
N GLN A 412 12.77 2.81 29.33
CA GLN A 412 14.17 3.19 29.55
C GLN A 412 14.79 3.83 28.30
N THR A 413 14.58 3.20 27.13
CA THR A 413 15.07 3.68 25.83
C THR A 413 14.45 5.04 25.49
N LYS A 414 13.13 5.19 25.71
CA LYS A 414 12.43 6.47 25.58
C LYS A 414 13.00 7.55 26.49
N ARG A 415 13.18 7.28 27.79
CA ARG A 415 13.76 8.25 28.75
C ARG A 415 15.19 8.68 28.40
N ALA A 416 16.03 7.76 27.93
CA ALA A 416 17.38 8.08 27.49
C ALA A 416 17.38 8.94 26.21
N LEU A 417 16.48 8.64 25.26
CA LEU A 417 16.28 9.47 24.07
C LEU A 417 15.73 10.86 24.42
N ASP A 418 14.70 10.96 25.27
CA ASP A 418 14.11 12.23 25.73
C ASP A 418 15.16 13.12 26.41
N HIS A 419 16.04 12.52 27.21
CA HIS A 419 17.14 13.22 27.86
C HIS A 419 18.15 13.76 26.83
N TYR A 420 18.52 12.96 25.83
CA TYR A 420 19.38 13.42 24.74
C TYR A 420 18.72 14.50 23.88
N ALA A 421 17.45 14.31 23.51
CA ALA A 421 16.66 15.23 22.71
C ALA A 421 16.61 16.63 23.35
N VAL A 422 16.22 16.71 24.62
CA VAL A 422 16.20 17.97 25.39
C VAL A 422 17.61 18.58 25.49
N GLY A 423 18.63 17.76 25.71
CA GLY A 423 20.04 18.19 25.69
C GLY A 423 20.55 18.66 24.32
N GLN A 424 19.79 18.48 23.24
CA GLN A 424 20.07 18.96 21.89
C GLN A 424 19.01 19.98 21.39
N GLY A 425 18.13 20.47 22.27
CA GLY A 425 17.10 21.47 21.95
C GLY A 425 15.80 20.93 21.34
N TYR A 426 15.63 19.61 21.25
CA TYR A 426 14.40 18.98 20.77
C TYR A 426 13.44 18.68 21.95
N PRO A 427 12.11 18.81 21.76
CA PRO A 427 11.15 18.43 22.79
C PRO A 427 11.06 16.91 22.95
N LYS A 428 10.60 16.48 24.14
CA LYS A 428 10.37 15.07 24.49
C LYS A 428 9.34 14.43 23.56
N GLY A 429 9.48 13.14 23.30
CA GLY A 429 8.60 12.35 22.42
C GLY A 429 8.86 12.53 20.91
N GLN A 430 9.75 13.43 20.48
CA GLN A 430 10.14 13.49 19.07
C GLN A 430 11.13 12.38 18.70
N TRP A 431 10.96 11.83 17.51
CA TRP A 431 11.94 10.96 16.86
C TRP A 431 12.09 11.35 15.39
N SER A 432 12.62 12.56 15.20
CA SER A 432 12.73 13.18 13.89
C SER A 432 14.04 12.87 13.18
N LEU A 433 14.07 13.13 11.87
CA LEU A 433 15.30 13.09 11.08
C LEU A 433 16.34 14.07 11.63
N GLY A 434 15.93 15.24 12.13
CA GLY A 434 16.83 16.21 12.77
C GLY A 434 17.54 15.61 13.99
N LEU A 435 16.77 15.03 14.91
CA LEU A 435 17.31 14.36 16.10
C LEU A 435 18.19 13.16 15.73
N GLN A 436 17.79 12.37 14.73
CA GLN A 436 18.58 11.24 14.22
C GLN A 436 19.95 11.68 13.66
N LYS A 437 19.98 12.72 12.82
CA LYS A 437 21.23 13.31 12.27
C LYS A 437 22.16 13.90 13.32
N VAL A 438 21.63 14.28 14.49
CA VAL A 438 22.43 14.76 15.62
C VAL A 438 22.94 13.58 16.44
N LEU A 439 22.08 12.61 16.78
CA LEU A 439 22.42 11.41 17.54
C LEU A 439 23.50 10.55 16.87
N PHE A 440 23.36 10.31 15.56
CA PHE A 440 24.26 9.46 14.77
C PHE A 440 25.42 10.21 14.10
N ARG A 441 25.59 11.51 14.40
CA ARG A 441 26.65 12.33 13.78
C ARG A 441 28.04 11.69 13.95
N GLY A 442 28.74 11.51 12.82
CA GLY A 442 30.08 10.92 12.75
C GLY A 442 30.12 9.40 12.81
N THR A 443 28.97 8.70 12.70
CA THR A 443 28.95 7.22 12.64
C THR A 443 29.03 6.67 11.21
N GLY A 444 28.73 7.49 10.19
CA GLY A 444 28.67 7.03 8.79
C GLY A 444 27.40 6.27 8.41
N LEU A 445 26.36 6.31 9.27
CA LEU A 445 25.02 5.73 9.04
C LEU A 445 24.10 6.61 8.19
#